data_AF-A0A8J4G1A8-F1
#
_entry.id   AF-A0A8J4G1A8-F1
#
_cell.length_a   1.000
_cell.length_b   1.000
_cell.length_c   1.000
_cell.angle_alpha   90.00
_cell.angle_beta   90.00
_cell.angle_gamma   90.00
#
_symmetry.space_group_name_H-M   'P 1'
#
loop_
_entity.id
_entity.type
_entity.pdbx_description
1 polymer ?
#
loop_
_entity_poly.entity_id
_entity_poly.type
_entity_poly.pdbx_seq_one_letter_code
_entity_poly.pdbx_strand_id
1 'polypeptide(L)'
;MSRLASKELESAAKEAAREASTSGGVNNSTADIPAQKLVLERVCSSARDEWHADAVDDLGKQLRLSIVVFGASGDLAKKKTYPALYELFKKGFLPRRVQIVGYARSKMGSQELRDRLRNYLERDCECAEQFLNCCSYMTGEYDTSDGYERLGASLQSWEATMCMGARGGSSGGAPLTSGPRLGRLFYLALPPSVYPQVCEHIKTHCSVLYRNGASGSFGRAMAAEVSGRGRLPPAAEGSFVRLILEKPFGHDLQSSELLAQQIGSYWPEEQLYRIDHYLGKELVQNLLMLRFANPIFGAFFNRHYISNIQITFKEPFGTEGRGGYFDQYGIIRDVIQNHLIQVLALLTMEAPVSLHPDDIRDEKVKVLRCIAPAGMEDCVLGQYVAEKGQPGYLDDPTVPPGSGTPTFAAVRLFVRNERWDGVPVVIKAGKALNERLAAVRIQFRTPPASIFGSLEHMRNELVIRFQPGEAIYAKMVVKKPGLEMDYEMSELDLSYPERYKGVVIPDAYERLILDCIRGDQQHFVRRDELRAAWAIFTPLLHAADAGAVQIHPYPYGSRGPAAVDPFITESGYVRTEYTWQQHHTTATHTNNNSTNCQGGGGGGAGNGKQPPAGKL
;
A
#
# COMPACT_ATOMS: atom_id res chain seq x y z
N MET A 1 -30.70 -17.81 -14.53
CA MET A 1 -29.95 -18.93 -15.15
C MET A 1 -28.97 -19.65 -14.21
N SER A 2 -28.56 -19.13 -13.04
CA SER A 2 -27.59 -19.84 -12.16
C SER A 2 -28.15 -20.97 -11.28
N ARG A 3 -29.47 -21.10 -11.11
CA ARG A 3 -30.08 -22.18 -10.29
C ARG A 3 -30.30 -23.51 -11.03
N LEU A 4 -30.36 -23.49 -12.37
CA LEU A 4 -30.56 -24.70 -13.18
C LEU A 4 -29.25 -25.47 -13.38
N ALA A 5 -28.14 -24.77 -13.65
CA ALA A 5 -26.80 -25.37 -13.76
C ALA A 5 -26.34 -26.06 -12.46
N SER A 6 -26.73 -25.53 -11.29
CA SER A 6 -26.37 -26.13 -9.98
C SER A 6 -27.08 -27.47 -9.71
N LYS A 7 -28.29 -27.68 -10.26
CA LYS A 7 -29.03 -28.93 -10.07
C LYS A 7 -28.57 -30.04 -11.01
N GLU A 8 -28.13 -29.69 -12.22
CA GLU A 8 -27.55 -30.67 -13.16
C GLU A 8 -26.18 -31.18 -12.66
N LEU A 9 -25.36 -30.32 -12.06
CA LEU A 9 -24.09 -30.70 -11.41
C LEU A 9 -24.28 -31.59 -10.17
N GLU A 10 -25.30 -31.32 -9.34
CA GLU A 10 -25.64 -32.18 -8.19
C GLU A 10 -26.16 -33.57 -8.62
N SER A 11 -26.87 -33.65 -9.75
CA SER A 11 -27.36 -34.91 -10.29
C SER A 11 -26.22 -35.78 -10.82
N ALA A 12 -25.29 -35.18 -11.57
CA ALA A 12 -24.11 -35.86 -12.11
C ALA A 12 -23.17 -36.37 -11.00
N ALA A 13 -23.02 -35.62 -9.91
CA ALA A 13 -22.19 -36.03 -8.77
C ALA A 13 -22.80 -37.22 -7.99
N LYS A 14 -24.13 -37.31 -7.90
CA LYS A 14 -24.82 -38.44 -7.24
C LYS A 14 -24.77 -39.73 -8.05
N GLU A 15 -24.73 -39.62 -9.38
CA GLU A 15 -24.63 -40.76 -10.29
C GLU A 15 -23.21 -41.36 -10.27
N ALA A 16 -22.17 -40.50 -10.27
CA ALA A 16 -20.77 -40.92 -10.11
C ALA A 16 -20.48 -41.57 -8.74
N ALA A 17 -21.14 -41.11 -7.67
CA ALA A 17 -21.01 -41.70 -6.34
C ALA A 17 -21.65 -43.10 -6.23
N ARG A 18 -22.68 -43.40 -7.03
CA ARG A 18 -23.32 -44.72 -7.08
C ARG A 18 -22.43 -45.75 -7.77
N GLU A 19 -21.77 -45.38 -8.85
CA GLU A 19 -20.86 -46.26 -9.60
C GLU A 19 -19.59 -46.62 -8.81
N ALA A 20 -19.13 -45.74 -7.91
CA ALA A 20 -17.97 -46.03 -7.04
C ALA A 20 -18.27 -47.03 -5.90
N SER A 21 -19.55 -47.27 -5.60
CA SER A 21 -19.97 -48.06 -4.43
C SER A 21 -20.11 -49.57 -4.69
N THR A 22 -19.98 -50.02 -5.95
CA THR A 22 -20.21 -51.40 -6.39
C THR A 22 -18.95 -52.25 -6.59
N SER A 23 -17.75 -51.75 -6.27
CA SER A 23 -16.52 -52.56 -6.29
C SER A 23 -15.93 -52.74 -4.88
N GLY A 24 -16.33 -53.83 -4.23
CA GLY A 24 -15.87 -54.20 -2.89
C GLY A 24 -14.50 -54.87 -2.87
N GLY A 25 -13.84 -54.78 -1.71
CA GLY A 25 -12.63 -55.56 -1.39
C GLY A 25 -11.97 -55.12 -0.09
N VAL A 26 -12.36 -55.75 1.02
CA VAL A 26 -11.75 -55.60 2.35
C VAL A 26 -10.40 -56.32 2.39
N ASN A 27 -9.36 -55.68 2.96
CA ASN A 27 -8.41 -56.37 3.84
C ASN A 27 -7.65 -55.41 4.75
N ASN A 28 -7.49 -55.85 5.99
CA ASN A 28 -7.04 -55.10 7.16
C ASN A 28 -5.58 -55.48 7.49
N SER A 29 -4.73 -54.51 7.81
CA SER A 29 -3.67 -54.54 8.85
C SER A 29 -2.41 -53.73 8.51
N THR A 30 -1.88 -53.09 9.57
CA THR A 30 -0.52 -52.56 9.81
C THR A 30 -0.30 -51.02 9.80
N ALA A 31 -0.27 -50.51 11.04
CA ALA A 31 0.60 -49.49 11.64
C ALA A 31 0.54 -48.01 11.17
N ASP A 32 0.23 -47.15 12.16
CA ASP A 32 0.17 -45.68 12.15
C ASP A 32 1.40 -44.95 11.62
N ILE A 33 1.20 -44.10 10.61
CA ILE A 33 1.98 -42.89 10.29
C ILE A 33 0.98 -41.81 9.81
N PRO A 34 1.01 -40.55 10.30
CA PRO A 34 -0.21 -39.74 10.45
C PRO A 34 -0.67 -38.99 9.18
N ALA A 35 -1.97 -38.71 9.15
CA ALA A 35 -2.77 -38.04 8.12
C ALA A 35 -2.25 -36.69 7.57
N GLN A 36 -1.20 -36.09 8.14
CA GLN A 36 -0.60 -34.84 7.66
C GLN A 36 0.08 -34.97 6.29
N LYS A 37 0.57 -36.16 5.93
CA LYS A 37 1.26 -36.39 4.65
C LYS A 37 0.30 -36.46 3.46
N LEU A 38 -0.91 -37.00 3.66
CA LEU A 38 -1.95 -37.11 2.62
C LEU A 38 -2.68 -35.79 2.34
N VAL A 39 -2.74 -34.89 3.33
CA VAL A 39 -3.34 -33.55 3.15
C VAL A 39 -2.47 -32.66 2.23
N LEU A 40 -1.16 -32.90 2.17
CA LEU A 40 -0.26 -32.15 1.29
C LEU A 40 -0.40 -32.50 -0.21
N GLU A 41 -0.85 -33.72 -0.54
CA GLU A 41 -0.96 -34.18 -1.94
C GLU A 41 -2.34 -33.92 -2.56
N ARG A 42 -3.41 -33.76 -1.77
CA ARG A 42 -4.78 -33.53 -2.27
C ARG A 42 -5.21 -32.06 -2.41
N VAL A 43 -4.40 -31.09 -1.94
CA VAL A 43 -4.80 -29.66 -1.81
C VAL A 43 -4.37 -28.78 -3.00
N CYS A 44 -4.26 -29.34 -4.20
CA CYS A 44 -4.03 -28.57 -5.44
C CYS A 44 -5.14 -28.86 -6.45
N SER A 45 -6.30 -28.21 -6.28
CA SER A 45 -7.30 -28.14 -7.34
C SER A 45 -6.99 -26.99 -8.31
N SER A 46 -7.32 -27.24 -9.58
CA SER A 46 -6.95 -26.54 -10.81
C SER A 46 -7.33 -25.06 -10.91
N ALA A 47 -8.12 -24.51 -9.98
CA ALA A 47 -8.56 -23.11 -10.04
C ALA A 47 -7.44 -22.08 -9.76
N ARG A 48 -6.36 -22.49 -9.06
CA ARG A 48 -5.18 -21.62 -8.84
C ARG A 48 -4.32 -21.45 -10.10
N ASP A 49 -4.47 -22.35 -11.07
CA ASP A 49 -3.58 -22.46 -12.23
C ASP A 49 -4.06 -21.62 -13.43
N GLU A 50 -5.34 -21.24 -13.46
CA GLU A 50 -5.93 -20.56 -14.62
C GLU A 50 -5.59 -19.08 -14.73
N TRP A 51 -5.24 -18.39 -13.63
CA TRP A 51 -5.17 -16.92 -13.68
C TRP A 51 -3.82 -16.31 -14.06
N HIS A 52 -2.70 -17.03 -13.91
CA HIS A 52 -1.37 -16.45 -14.15
C HIS A 52 -0.29 -17.48 -14.55
N ALA A 53 -0.64 -18.49 -15.36
CA ALA A 53 0.32 -19.50 -15.85
C ALA A 53 1.58 -18.89 -16.51
N ASP A 54 1.47 -17.68 -17.09
CA ASP A 54 2.56 -17.01 -17.80
C ASP A 54 3.29 -15.90 -16.98
N ALA A 55 2.76 -15.48 -15.81
CA ALA A 55 3.36 -14.41 -14.98
C ALA A 55 4.03 -14.92 -13.69
N VAL A 56 3.92 -16.23 -13.42
CA VAL A 56 4.62 -16.95 -12.35
C VAL A 56 5.63 -17.90 -12.99
N ASP A 57 6.55 -17.33 -13.79
CA ASP A 57 7.68 -18.09 -14.32
C ASP A 57 8.66 -18.41 -13.18
N ASP A 58 9.09 -19.68 -13.10
CA ASP A 58 10.06 -20.34 -12.19
C ASP A 58 10.07 -20.06 -10.66
N LEU A 59 9.68 -18.86 -10.19
CA LEU A 59 9.64 -18.43 -8.80
C LEU A 59 8.67 -19.26 -7.96
N GLY A 60 7.44 -19.47 -8.45
CA GLY A 60 6.35 -20.10 -7.69
C GLY A 60 6.40 -21.63 -7.63
N LYS A 61 7.01 -22.28 -8.63
CA LYS A 61 7.12 -23.76 -8.68
C LYS A 61 8.21 -24.28 -7.72
N GLN A 62 9.31 -23.53 -7.55
CA GLN A 62 10.48 -23.99 -6.80
C GLN A 62 10.65 -23.36 -5.41
N LEU A 63 10.04 -22.20 -5.13
CA LEU A 63 10.17 -21.54 -3.82
C LEU A 63 9.40 -22.29 -2.72
N ARG A 64 10.03 -22.43 -1.55
CA ARG A 64 9.41 -22.80 -0.28
C ARG A 64 9.49 -21.60 0.64
N LEU A 65 8.34 -21.03 0.99
CA LEU A 65 8.28 -19.75 1.67
C LEU A 65 7.74 -19.90 3.09
N SER A 66 8.50 -19.40 4.06
CA SER A 66 8.02 -19.18 5.42
C SER A 66 7.79 -17.69 5.63
N ILE A 67 6.57 -17.32 6.02
CA ILE A 67 6.23 -15.94 6.41
C ILE A 67 5.96 -15.93 7.90
N VAL A 68 6.75 -15.20 8.66
CA VAL A 68 6.58 -15.06 10.11
C VAL A 68 6.04 -13.68 10.41
N VAL A 69 4.84 -13.62 10.99
CA VAL A 69 4.17 -12.37 11.38
C VAL A 69 4.39 -12.14 12.87
N PHE A 70 5.37 -11.30 13.21
CA PHE A 70 5.57 -10.85 14.58
C PHE A 70 4.48 -9.83 14.96
N GLY A 71 3.91 -9.98 16.15
CA GLY A 71 2.77 -9.17 16.57
C GLY A 71 1.44 -9.67 15.99
N ALA A 72 1.34 -10.97 15.67
CA ALA A 72 0.18 -11.57 15.02
C ALA A 72 -1.16 -11.40 15.77
N SER A 73 -1.15 -11.13 17.08
CA SER A 73 -2.36 -10.83 17.85
C SER A 73 -2.83 -9.37 17.74
N GLY A 74 -2.02 -8.50 17.13
CA GLY A 74 -2.25 -7.06 17.02
C GLY A 74 -3.25 -6.65 15.94
N ASP A 75 -3.63 -5.38 15.98
CA ASP A 75 -4.64 -4.80 15.09
C ASP A 75 -4.17 -4.72 13.62
N LEU A 76 -2.92 -4.32 13.39
CA LEU A 76 -2.34 -4.25 12.04
C LEU A 76 -2.33 -5.63 11.38
N ALA A 77 -1.91 -6.66 12.13
CA ALA A 77 -1.83 -8.02 11.61
C ALA A 77 -3.19 -8.53 11.11
N LYS A 78 -4.23 -8.46 11.95
CA LYS A 78 -5.56 -8.99 11.60
C LYS A 78 -6.34 -8.13 10.59
N LYS A 79 -6.14 -6.81 10.59
CA LYS A 79 -6.90 -5.87 9.71
C LYS A 79 -6.22 -5.63 8.36
N LYS A 80 -4.89 -5.85 8.24
CA LYS A 80 -4.12 -5.53 7.02
C LYS A 80 -3.20 -6.65 6.57
N THR A 81 -2.31 -7.14 7.43
CA THR A 81 -1.26 -8.11 7.01
C THR A 81 -1.84 -9.46 6.57
N TYR A 82 -2.66 -10.12 7.40
CA TYR A 82 -3.28 -11.40 7.04
C TYR A 82 -4.29 -11.29 5.89
N PRO A 83 -5.17 -10.27 5.83
CA PRO A 83 -6.01 -10.05 4.66
C PRO A 83 -5.23 -9.87 3.36
N ALA A 84 -4.11 -9.13 3.37
CA ALA A 84 -3.24 -8.99 2.20
C ALA A 84 -2.60 -10.33 1.79
N LEU A 85 -2.12 -11.12 2.76
CA LEU A 85 -1.61 -12.47 2.49
C LEU A 85 -2.67 -13.40 1.94
N TYR A 86 -3.91 -13.31 2.42
CA TYR A 86 -5.04 -14.08 1.91
C TYR A 86 -5.36 -13.71 0.46
N GLU A 87 -5.41 -12.43 0.11
CA GLU A 87 -5.67 -12.02 -1.27
C GLU A 87 -4.54 -12.46 -2.23
N LEU A 88 -3.27 -12.37 -1.80
CA LEU A 88 -2.15 -12.94 -2.56
C LEU A 88 -2.27 -14.47 -2.70
N PHE A 89 -2.70 -15.17 -1.65
CA PHE A 89 -2.91 -16.61 -1.68
C PHE A 89 -4.02 -17.02 -2.66
N LYS A 90 -5.15 -16.30 -2.60
CA LYS A 90 -6.36 -16.51 -3.42
C LYS A 90 -6.07 -16.25 -4.90
N LYS A 91 -5.30 -15.20 -5.22
CA LYS A 91 -4.91 -14.83 -6.58
C LYS A 91 -3.72 -15.64 -7.13
N GLY A 92 -3.17 -16.60 -6.37
CA GLY A 92 -2.07 -17.46 -6.80
C GLY A 92 -0.67 -16.79 -6.79
N PHE A 93 -0.53 -15.63 -6.13
CA PHE A 93 0.75 -14.92 -6.00
C PHE A 93 1.65 -15.43 -4.87
N LEU A 94 1.12 -16.27 -3.96
CA LEU A 94 1.95 -17.01 -3.00
C LEU A 94 2.32 -18.40 -3.56
N PRO A 95 3.53 -18.91 -3.28
CA PRO A 95 3.94 -20.23 -3.74
C PRO A 95 3.07 -21.33 -3.13
N ARG A 96 2.89 -22.44 -3.86
CA ARG A 96 2.07 -23.58 -3.40
C ARG A 96 2.51 -24.12 -2.03
N ARG A 97 3.81 -24.09 -1.76
CA ARG A 97 4.39 -24.52 -0.48
C ARG A 97 4.75 -23.30 0.36
N VAL A 98 3.75 -22.78 1.07
CA VAL A 98 3.88 -21.66 2.00
C VAL A 98 3.46 -22.09 3.40
N GLN A 99 4.20 -21.65 4.41
CA GLN A 99 3.75 -21.66 5.81
C GLN A 99 3.72 -20.23 6.36
N ILE A 100 2.70 -19.92 7.14
CA ILE A 100 2.54 -18.62 7.80
C ILE A 100 2.54 -18.85 9.31
N VAL A 101 3.48 -18.26 10.02
CA VAL A 101 3.68 -18.45 11.46
C VAL A 101 3.42 -17.12 12.16
N GLY A 102 2.33 -17.01 12.91
CA GLY A 102 2.13 -15.90 13.83
C GLY A 102 3.00 -16.05 15.07
N TYR A 103 3.66 -14.97 15.50
CA TYR A 103 4.47 -14.96 16.72
C TYR A 103 4.11 -13.76 17.61
N ALA A 104 3.66 -14.02 18.84
CA ALA A 104 3.43 -12.96 19.83
C ALA A 104 3.42 -13.49 21.28
N ARG A 105 3.42 -12.55 22.24
CA ARG A 105 3.36 -12.81 23.69
C ARG A 105 2.04 -13.42 24.15
N SER A 106 0.96 -13.15 23.42
CA SER A 106 -0.39 -13.63 23.78
C SER A 106 -0.42 -15.15 23.79
N LYS A 107 -0.81 -15.74 24.93
CA LYS A 107 -0.97 -17.19 25.08
C LYS A 107 -2.23 -17.65 24.35
N MET A 108 -2.06 -18.11 23.11
CA MET A 108 -3.13 -18.69 22.30
C MET A 108 -2.63 -19.84 21.44
N GLY A 109 -3.55 -20.69 20.98
CA GLY A 109 -3.27 -21.78 20.06
C GLY A 109 -3.42 -21.39 18.59
N SER A 110 -2.95 -22.26 17.69
CA SER A 110 -3.13 -22.05 16.23
C SER A 110 -4.60 -22.01 15.82
N GLN A 111 -5.47 -22.80 16.45
CA GLN A 111 -6.90 -22.80 16.16
C GLN A 111 -7.54 -21.45 16.53
N GLU A 112 -7.21 -20.92 17.70
CA GLU A 112 -7.73 -19.62 18.15
C GLU A 112 -7.28 -18.47 17.24
N LEU A 113 -6.02 -18.50 16.75
CA LEU A 113 -5.57 -17.54 15.73
C LEU A 113 -6.46 -17.63 14.48
N ARG A 114 -6.71 -18.83 13.95
CA ARG A 114 -7.51 -19.03 12.74
C ARG A 114 -8.94 -18.52 12.91
N ASP A 115 -9.55 -18.79 14.06
CA ASP A 115 -10.91 -18.33 14.36
C ASP A 115 -10.99 -16.79 14.42
N ARG A 116 -9.98 -16.14 14.98
CA ARG A 116 -9.88 -14.68 14.99
C ARG A 116 -9.70 -14.10 13.58
N LEU A 117 -8.88 -14.74 12.75
CA LEU A 117 -8.63 -14.29 11.38
C LEU A 117 -9.85 -14.44 10.49
N ARG A 118 -10.67 -15.48 10.67
CA ARG A 118 -11.87 -15.74 9.85
C ARG A 118 -12.81 -14.53 9.72
N ASN A 119 -12.88 -13.68 10.75
CA ASN A 119 -13.70 -12.47 10.74
C ASN A 119 -13.21 -11.36 9.78
N TYR A 120 -11.96 -11.44 9.34
CA TYR A 120 -11.31 -10.47 8.46
C TYR A 120 -11.08 -11.01 7.04
N LEU A 121 -11.46 -12.27 6.80
CA LEU A 121 -11.38 -12.93 5.50
C LEU A 121 -12.78 -13.03 4.87
N GLU A 122 -12.82 -13.40 3.60
CA GLU A 122 -14.07 -13.72 2.92
C GLU A 122 -14.74 -14.94 3.58
N ARG A 123 -16.04 -14.82 3.88
CA ARG A 123 -16.79 -15.85 4.60
C ARG A 123 -17.16 -17.02 3.69
N ASP A 124 -17.24 -18.21 4.27
CA ASP A 124 -17.77 -19.44 3.64
C ASP A 124 -17.10 -19.81 2.30
N CYS A 125 -15.80 -19.56 2.20
CA CYS A 125 -14.99 -19.88 1.02
C CYS A 125 -13.99 -21.01 1.32
N GLU A 126 -13.95 -22.04 0.48
CA GLU A 126 -12.94 -23.12 0.58
C GLU A 126 -11.51 -22.58 0.56
N CYS A 127 -11.26 -21.53 -0.24
CA CYS A 127 -9.96 -20.86 -0.31
C CYS A 127 -9.54 -20.25 1.04
N ALA A 128 -10.49 -19.74 1.83
CA ALA A 128 -10.21 -19.18 3.15
C ALA A 128 -9.76 -20.28 4.12
N GLU A 129 -10.43 -21.42 4.14
CA GLU A 129 -10.03 -22.55 4.99
C GLU A 129 -8.68 -23.15 4.56
N GLN A 130 -8.41 -23.23 3.25
CA GLN A 130 -7.10 -23.63 2.74
C GLN A 130 -5.99 -22.67 3.19
N PHE A 131 -6.23 -21.36 3.14
CA PHE A 131 -5.29 -20.35 3.65
C PHE A 131 -5.07 -20.47 5.17
N LEU A 132 -6.16 -20.62 5.94
CA LEU A 132 -6.09 -20.77 7.39
C LEU A 132 -5.31 -22.03 7.80
N ASN A 133 -5.36 -23.10 7.01
CA ASN A 133 -4.56 -24.31 7.22
C ASN A 133 -3.05 -24.09 7.05
N CYS A 134 -2.64 -23.11 6.25
CA CYS A 134 -1.24 -22.66 6.17
C CYS A 134 -0.80 -21.82 7.38
N CYS A 135 -1.75 -21.34 8.20
CA CYS A 135 -1.50 -20.47 9.35
C CYS A 135 -1.31 -21.29 10.63
N SER A 136 -0.22 -21.02 11.33
CA SER A 136 0.14 -21.56 12.65
C SER A 136 0.51 -20.42 13.60
N TYR A 137 0.60 -20.71 14.89
CA TYR A 137 0.93 -19.71 15.90
C TYR A 137 1.93 -20.25 16.93
N MET A 138 2.86 -19.39 17.34
CA MET A 138 3.83 -19.65 18.40
C MET A 138 3.79 -18.53 19.43
N THR A 139 3.75 -18.93 20.70
CA THR A 139 3.88 -17.99 21.83
C THR A 139 5.35 -17.84 22.21
N GLY A 140 5.78 -16.60 22.39
CA GLY A 140 7.09 -16.28 22.93
C GLY A 140 7.26 -14.79 23.20
N GLU A 141 8.15 -14.48 24.14
CA GLU A 141 8.51 -13.10 24.46
C GLU A 141 9.41 -12.50 23.36
N TYR A 142 9.49 -11.17 23.32
CA TYR A 142 10.33 -10.46 22.34
C TYR A 142 11.75 -10.20 22.86
N ASP A 143 11.95 -10.35 24.18
CA ASP A 143 13.16 -9.98 24.89
C ASP A 143 13.99 -11.17 25.40
N THR A 144 13.54 -12.40 25.14
CA THR A 144 14.22 -13.65 25.54
C THR A 144 14.50 -14.53 24.34
N SER A 145 15.65 -15.22 24.32
CA SER A 145 16.05 -16.09 23.21
C SER A 145 15.20 -17.36 23.05
N ASP A 146 14.67 -17.93 24.14
CA ASP A 146 13.97 -19.22 24.15
C ASP A 146 12.88 -19.36 23.08
N GLY A 147 12.08 -18.30 22.89
CA GLY A 147 11.02 -18.28 21.88
C GLY A 147 11.57 -18.30 20.44
N TYR A 148 12.67 -17.58 20.21
CA TYR A 148 13.33 -17.51 18.91
C TYR A 148 14.07 -18.80 18.57
N GLU A 149 14.67 -19.48 19.56
CA GLU A 149 15.30 -20.78 19.34
C GLU A 149 14.27 -21.83 18.90
N ARG A 150 13.10 -21.87 19.56
CA ARG A 150 11.98 -22.74 19.14
C ARG A 150 11.45 -22.38 17.76
N LEU A 151 11.31 -21.08 17.46
CA LEU A 151 10.89 -20.61 16.15
C LEU A 151 11.88 -21.02 15.06
N GLY A 152 13.17 -20.77 15.26
CA GLY A 152 14.24 -21.16 14.33
C GLY A 152 14.26 -22.67 14.07
N ALA A 153 14.15 -23.48 15.11
CA ALA A 153 14.07 -24.93 14.99
C ALA A 153 12.83 -25.38 14.20
N SER A 154 11.67 -24.78 14.45
CA SER A 154 10.43 -25.06 13.73
C SER A 154 10.54 -24.71 12.23
N LEU A 155 11.11 -23.55 11.89
CA LEU A 155 11.35 -23.15 10.50
C LEU A 155 12.29 -24.11 9.78
N GLN A 156 13.39 -24.50 10.41
CA GLN A 156 14.35 -25.45 9.84
C GLN A 156 13.75 -26.85 9.65
N SER A 157 12.93 -27.31 10.59
CA SER A 157 12.24 -28.61 10.49
C SER A 157 11.28 -28.65 9.29
N TRP A 158 10.50 -27.58 9.09
CA TRP A 158 9.63 -27.46 7.94
C TRP A 158 10.41 -27.43 6.62
N GLU A 159 11.49 -26.65 6.54
CA GLU A 159 12.36 -26.59 5.36
C GLU A 159 12.96 -27.95 5.00
N ALA A 160 13.44 -28.71 5.99
CA ALA A 160 13.97 -30.06 5.78
C ALA A 160 12.91 -31.01 5.21
N THR A 161 11.68 -30.95 5.74
CA THR A 161 10.53 -31.73 5.22
C THR A 161 10.23 -31.36 3.76
N MET A 162 10.31 -30.07 3.42
CA MET A 162 10.08 -29.59 2.06
C MET A 162 11.18 -30.00 1.08
N CYS A 163 12.40 -30.26 1.56
CA CYS A 163 13.52 -30.80 0.76
C CYS A 163 13.36 -32.30 0.47
N MET A 164 12.75 -33.09 1.38
CA MET A 164 12.54 -34.52 1.17
C MET A 164 11.50 -34.84 0.09
N GLY A 165 10.45 -34.03 -0.03
CA GLY A 165 9.41 -34.19 -1.06
C GLY A 165 9.88 -33.95 -2.50
N ALA A 166 11.16 -33.63 -2.72
CA ALA A 166 11.77 -33.57 -4.06
C ALA A 166 12.29 -34.95 -4.56
N ARG A 167 12.27 -36.00 -3.71
CA ARG A 167 12.65 -37.38 -4.08
C ARG A 167 11.49 -38.22 -4.63
N GLY A 168 10.30 -37.64 -4.79
CA GLY A 168 9.07 -38.34 -5.21
C GLY A 168 8.90 -38.43 -6.71
N GLY A 169 9.65 -39.34 -7.34
CA GLY A 169 9.46 -39.80 -8.72
C GLY A 169 10.26 -41.09 -8.89
N SER A 170 9.56 -42.23 -8.89
CA SER A 170 10.17 -43.56 -9.00
C SER A 170 10.79 -43.78 -10.38
N SER A 171 12.03 -43.34 -10.59
CA SER A 171 12.94 -43.88 -11.60
C SER A 171 14.33 -43.25 -11.49
N GLY A 172 15.30 -43.96 -10.90
CA GLY A 172 16.73 -43.93 -11.24
C GLY A 172 17.48 -42.60 -11.46
N GLY A 173 16.94 -41.46 -11.04
CA GLY A 173 17.51 -40.14 -11.34
C GLY A 173 18.73 -39.83 -10.47
N ALA A 174 19.76 -39.26 -11.10
CA ALA A 174 20.95 -38.79 -10.42
C ALA A 174 20.61 -37.89 -9.21
N PRO A 175 21.40 -37.90 -8.12
CA PRO A 175 21.16 -37.05 -6.96
C PRO A 175 21.07 -35.57 -7.39
N LEU A 176 19.96 -34.91 -7.01
CA LEU A 176 19.78 -33.46 -7.19
C LEU A 176 20.98 -32.71 -6.61
N THR A 177 21.67 -31.95 -7.46
CA THR A 177 22.86 -31.16 -7.11
C THR A 177 22.53 -29.92 -6.28
N SER A 178 21.29 -29.43 -6.35
CA SER A 178 20.76 -28.28 -5.59
C SER A 178 19.38 -28.58 -5.01
N GLY A 179 19.13 -28.15 -3.77
CA GLY A 179 17.84 -28.25 -3.10
C GLY A 179 16.85 -27.21 -3.62
N PRO A 180 15.61 -27.15 -3.09
CA PRO A 180 14.66 -26.11 -3.48
C PRO A 180 15.17 -24.72 -3.08
N ARG A 181 14.63 -23.69 -3.74
CA ARG A 181 14.83 -22.30 -3.30
C ARG A 181 14.03 -22.07 -2.01
N LEU A 182 14.67 -21.50 -0.99
CA LEU A 182 14.05 -21.22 0.30
C LEU A 182 13.92 -19.72 0.52
N GLY A 183 12.78 -19.29 1.07
CA GLY A 183 12.54 -17.90 1.46
C GLY A 183 12.04 -17.82 2.90
N ARG A 184 12.64 -16.92 3.70
CA ARG A 184 12.07 -16.49 4.99
C ARG A 184 11.74 -15.01 4.92
N LEU A 185 10.49 -14.69 5.22
CA LEU A 185 10.01 -13.32 5.35
C LEU A 185 9.60 -13.08 6.79
N PHE A 186 10.21 -12.09 7.43
CA PHE A 186 9.86 -11.68 8.79
C PHE A 186 9.11 -10.35 8.72
N TYR A 187 7.82 -10.34 9.06
CA TYR A 187 7.00 -9.14 9.10
C TYR A 187 6.90 -8.64 10.54
N LEU A 188 7.44 -7.47 10.84
CA LEU A 188 7.35 -6.86 12.17
C LEU A 188 6.14 -5.94 12.30
N ALA A 189 4.99 -6.51 12.65
CA ALA A 189 3.80 -5.73 13.05
C ALA A 189 3.87 -5.40 14.55
N LEU A 190 4.99 -4.77 14.95
CA LEU A 190 5.36 -4.48 16.33
C LEU A 190 5.61 -2.97 16.54
N PRO A 191 5.53 -2.47 17.78
CA PRO A 191 6.02 -1.13 18.08
C PRO A 191 7.54 -1.03 17.86
N PRO A 192 8.07 0.11 17.39
CA PRO A 192 9.51 0.25 17.09
C PRO A 192 10.43 0.09 18.28
N SER A 193 9.93 0.31 19.51
CA SER A 193 10.71 0.17 20.74
C SER A 193 11.32 -1.22 20.93
N VAL A 194 10.70 -2.27 20.35
CA VAL A 194 11.22 -3.63 20.43
C VAL A 194 12.04 -4.04 19.20
N TYR A 195 12.14 -3.20 18.16
CA TYR A 195 12.82 -3.56 16.91
C TYR A 195 14.28 -3.97 17.10
N PRO A 196 15.14 -3.22 17.82
CA PRO A 196 16.55 -3.58 17.95
C PRO A 196 16.74 -5.03 18.45
N GLN A 197 16.07 -5.37 19.55
CA GLN A 197 16.17 -6.67 20.19
C GLN A 197 15.53 -7.79 19.35
N VAL A 198 14.36 -7.54 18.75
CA VAL A 198 13.71 -8.51 17.86
C VAL A 198 14.59 -8.79 16.63
N CYS A 199 15.19 -7.76 16.02
CA CYS A 199 16.07 -7.89 14.87
C CYS A 199 17.32 -8.70 15.19
N GLU A 200 17.93 -8.47 16.36
CA GLU A 200 19.06 -9.24 16.87
C GLU A 200 18.71 -10.72 17.07
N HIS A 201 17.62 -11.02 17.76
CA HIS A 201 17.22 -12.39 18.02
C HIS A 201 16.81 -13.14 16.74
N ILE A 202 16.09 -12.50 15.81
CA ILE A 202 15.78 -13.11 14.52
C ILE A 202 17.09 -13.41 13.77
N LYS A 203 18.04 -12.47 13.74
CA LYS A 203 19.31 -12.70 13.06
C LYS A 203 20.10 -13.86 13.70
N THR A 204 20.11 -13.92 15.02
CA THR A 204 20.89 -14.92 15.75
C THR A 204 20.30 -16.33 15.64
N HIS A 205 18.98 -16.47 15.76
CA HIS A 205 18.33 -17.77 15.93
C HIS A 205 17.49 -18.20 14.72
N CYS A 206 17.02 -17.26 13.90
CA CYS A 206 16.02 -17.50 12.86
C CYS A 206 16.47 -17.17 11.43
N SER A 207 17.62 -16.54 11.18
CA SER A 207 18.04 -16.20 9.81
C SER A 207 18.83 -17.30 9.11
N VAL A 208 19.32 -18.30 9.85
CA VAL A 208 20.06 -19.41 9.24
C VAL A 208 19.06 -20.36 8.56
N LEU A 209 18.97 -20.23 7.23
CA LEU A 209 18.29 -21.20 6.37
C LEU A 209 18.90 -22.59 6.57
N TYR A 210 18.09 -23.62 6.34
CA TYR A 210 18.59 -24.98 6.32
C TYR A 210 19.83 -25.12 5.40
N ARG A 211 20.95 -25.56 5.98
CA ARG A 211 22.17 -25.92 5.25
C ARG A 211 22.64 -27.30 5.66
N ASN A 212 23.07 -28.06 4.65
CA ASN A 212 23.77 -29.31 4.83
C ASN A 212 25.09 -29.05 5.59
N GLY A 213 25.12 -29.31 6.90
CA GLY A 213 26.28 -29.10 7.78
C GLY A 213 26.23 -27.88 8.71
N ALA A 214 25.07 -27.26 8.98
CA ALA A 214 25.00 -26.22 10.01
C ALA A 214 25.31 -26.80 11.41
N SER A 215 26.22 -26.14 12.12
CA SER A 215 26.92 -26.54 13.34
C SER A 215 26.09 -26.61 14.63
N GLY A 216 24.77 -26.52 14.56
CA GLY A 216 23.89 -26.66 15.72
C GLY A 216 23.69 -28.12 16.14
N SER A 217 23.69 -28.41 17.44
CA SER A 217 23.37 -29.74 18.00
C SER A 217 21.98 -30.24 17.54
N PHE A 218 21.02 -29.34 17.41
CA PHE A 218 19.63 -29.66 17.08
C PHE A 218 19.42 -30.06 15.60
N GLY A 219 20.03 -29.32 14.67
CA GLY A 219 19.94 -29.63 13.23
C GLY A 219 20.59 -30.98 12.86
N ARG A 220 21.64 -31.39 13.60
CA ARG A 220 22.30 -32.69 13.44
C ARG A 220 21.42 -33.86 13.88
N ALA A 221 20.75 -33.75 15.02
CA ALA A 221 19.87 -34.81 15.52
C ALA A 221 18.65 -35.02 14.60
N MET A 222 18.00 -33.94 14.17
CA MET A 222 16.83 -34.03 13.28
C MET A 222 17.19 -34.48 11.86
N ALA A 223 18.29 -33.99 11.29
CA ALA A 223 18.76 -34.48 10.00
C ALA A 223 19.12 -35.98 10.05
N ALA A 224 19.63 -36.47 11.19
CA ALA A 224 19.93 -37.90 11.37
C ALA A 224 18.65 -38.76 11.47
N GLU A 225 17.62 -38.28 12.16
CA GLU A 225 16.34 -38.99 12.33
C GLU A 225 15.48 -38.99 11.06
N VAL A 226 15.52 -37.89 10.29
CA VAL A 226 14.67 -37.66 9.11
C VAL A 226 15.29 -38.19 7.81
N SER A 227 16.63 -38.21 7.69
CA SER A 227 17.27 -38.39 6.37
C SER A 227 17.63 -39.82 5.98
N GLY A 228 17.26 -40.86 6.75
CA GLY A 228 17.42 -42.27 6.36
C GLY A 228 18.68 -42.53 5.52
N ARG A 229 19.88 -42.32 6.10
CA ARG A 229 21.22 -42.52 5.49
C ARG A 229 21.60 -41.68 4.25
N GLY A 230 20.85 -40.64 3.84
CA GLY A 230 21.19 -39.79 2.70
C GLY A 230 21.45 -38.32 3.04
N ARG A 231 22.50 -37.71 2.47
CA ARG A 231 22.78 -36.27 2.59
C ARG A 231 21.70 -35.44 1.87
N LEU A 232 21.04 -34.50 2.53
CA LEU A 232 20.09 -33.57 1.90
C LEU A 232 20.81 -32.44 1.15
N PRO A 233 20.35 -32.01 -0.03
CA PRO A 233 21.03 -30.96 -0.80
C PRO A 233 20.91 -29.59 -0.11
N PRO A 234 21.90 -28.69 -0.28
CA PRO A 234 21.82 -27.32 0.24
C PRO A 234 20.74 -26.50 -0.48
N ALA A 235 20.26 -25.42 0.16
CA ALA A 235 19.32 -24.49 -0.45
C ALA A 235 19.85 -23.95 -1.79
N ALA A 236 18.98 -23.83 -2.80
CA ALA A 236 19.38 -23.32 -4.12
C ALA A 236 19.80 -21.85 -4.09
N GLU A 237 20.51 -21.44 -5.13
CA GLU A 237 20.79 -20.05 -5.45
C GLU A 237 19.49 -19.21 -5.49
N GLY A 238 19.58 -17.94 -5.09
CA GLY A 238 18.42 -17.06 -4.98
C GLY A 238 17.57 -17.27 -3.72
N SER A 239 17.93 -18.19 -2.82
CA SER A 239 17.32 -18.30 -1.49
C SER A 239 17.56 -17.03 -0.66
N PHE A 240 16.58 -16.61 0.14
CA PHE A 240 16.63 -15.30 0.80
C PHE A 240 16.06 -15.30 2.22
N VAL A 241 16.49 -14.30 2.98
CA VAL A 241 15.92 -13.92 4.28
C VAL A 241 15.72 -12.42 4.27
N ARG A 242 14.49 -11.97 4.50
CA ARG A 242 14.11 -10.55 4.40
C ARG A 242 13.27 -10.13 5.59
N LEU A 243 13.40 -8.87 5.97
CA LEU A 243 12.74 -8.26 7.11
C LEU A 243 11.89 -7.07 6.63
N ILE A 244 10.58 -7.16 6.85
CA ILE A 244 9.63 -6.07 6.64
C ILE A 244 9.46 -5.32 7.96
N LEU A 245 9.67 -4.01 7.91
CA LEU A 245 9.59 -3.11 9.06
C LEU A 245 8.48 -2.09 8.85
N GLU A 246 7.72 -1.81 9.90
CA GLU A 246 6.66 -0.78 9.90
C GLU A 246 7.12 0.53 10.54
N LYS A 247 6.50 1.63 10.14
CA LYS A 247 6.66 2.93 10.79
C LYS A 247 6.09 2.89 12.24
N PRO A 248 6.54 3.75 13.17
CA PRO A 248 7.48 4.86 12.98
C PRO A 248 8.97 4.47 12.96
N PHE A 249 9.76 5.14 12.14
CA PHE A 249 11.22 4.94 12.05
C PHE A 249 11.97 6.10 12.72
N GLY A 250 11.84 6.19 14.04
CA GLY A 250 12.24 7.35 14.83
C GLY A 250 11.14 8.43 14.90
N HIS A 251 11.41 9.49 15.65
CA HIS A 251 10.56 10.68 15.77
C HIS A 251 11.28 11.97 15.34
N ASP A 252 12.56 11.88 15.05
CA ASP A 252 13.42 12.93 14.52
C ASP A 252 14.64 12.29 13.82
N LEU A 253 15.53 13.12 13.26
CA LEU A 253 16.75 12.66 12.61
C LEU A 253 17.64 11.81 13.53
N GLN A 254 17.80 12.20 14.80
CA GLN A 254 18.73 11.54 15.71
C GLN A 254 18.25 10.14 16.12
N SER A 255 17.00 10.05 16.57
CA SER A 255 16.34 8.80 16.94
C SER A 255 16.19 7.85 15.75
N SER A 256 15.94 8.38 14.55
CA SER A 256 15.89 7.58 13.33
C SER A 256 17.23 6.96 12.98
N GLU A 257 18.32 7.74 13.03
CA GLU A 257 19.66 7.25 12.76
C GLU A 257 20.13 6.22 13.81
N LEU A 258 19.78 6.43 15.09
CA LEU A 258 20.07 5.45 16.14
C LEU A 258 19.38 4.11 15.86
N LEU A 259 18.07 4.14 15.55
CA LEU A 259 17.32 2.94 15.20
C LEU A 259 17.91 2.26 13.94
N ALA A 260 18.25 3.04 12.92
CA ALA A 260 18.83 2.53 11.69
C ALA A 260 20.21 1.89 11.93
N GLN A 261 21.03 2.46 12.81
CA GLN A 261 22.33 1.89 13.18
C GLN A 261 22.16 0.57 13.94
N GLN A 262 21.24 0.49 14.90
CA GLN A 262 20.97 -0.71 15.69
C GLN A 262 20.42 -1.86 14.85
N ILE A 263 19.59 -1.58 13.85
CA ILE A 263 19.09 -2.61 12.92
C ILE A 263 20.19 -2.99 11.91
N GLY A 264 20.89 -1.98 11.38
CA GLY A 264 21.93 -2.13 10.36
C GLY A 264 23.18 -2.89 10.82
N SER A 265 23.43 -3.01 12.13
CA SER A 265 24.50 -3.86 12.67
C SER A 265 24.24 -5.36 12.45
N TYR A 266 22.99 -5.76 12.24
CA TYR A 266 22.60 -7.16 12.04
C TYR A 266 22.11 -7.46 10.62
N TRP A 267 21.46 -6.48 9.99
CA TRP A 267 20.78 -6.65 8.71
C TRP A 267 21.34 -5.70 7.65
N PRO A 268 21.87 -6.23 6.53
CA PRO A 268 22.31 -5.39 5.43
C PRO A 268 21.09 -4.82 4.68
N GLU A 269 21.28 -3.71 3.98
CA GLU A 269 20.20 -2.89 3.43
C GLU A 269 19.34 -3.64 2.39
N GLU A 270 19.93 -4.57 1.63
CA GLU A 270 19.22 -5.42 0.66
C GLU A 270 18.25 -6.43 1.31
N GLN A 271 18.34 -6.64 2.63
CA GLN A 271 17.42 -7.49 3.39
C GLN A 271 16.34 -6.69 4.12
N LEU A 272 16.40 -5.35 4.09
CA LEU A 272 15.51 -4.47 4.84
C LEU A 272 14.43 -3.85 3.93
N TYR A 273 13.18 -4.01 4.34
CA TYR A 273 12.00 -3.57 3.60
C TYR A 273 11.15 -2.66 4.51
N ARG A 274 11.50 -1.38 4.55
CA ARG A 274 10.80 -0.36 5.36
C ARG A 274 9.54 0.09 4.64
N ILE A 275 8.37 -0.23 5.20
CA ILE A 275 7.09 0.09 4.61
C ILE A 275 6.80 1.58 4.73
N ASP A 276 6.52 2.18 3.58
CA ASP A 276 5.59 3.29 3.46
C ASP A 276 4.45 2.82 2.55
N HIS A 277 3.28 2.58 3.13
CA HIS A 277 2.16 2.01 2.37
C HIS A 277 1.62 2.94 1.25
N TYR A 278 2.00 4.23 1.22
CA TYR A 278 1.66 5.09 0.08
C TYR A 278 2.39 4.67 -1.19
N LEU A 279 3.61 4.14 -1.08
CA LEU A 279 4.39 3.63 -2.22
C LEU A 279 3.76 2.38 -2.86
N GLY A 280 2.86 1.70 -2.13
CA GLY A 280 2.06 0.58 -2.65
C GLY A 280 0.76 1.00 -3.34
N LYS A 281 0.40 2.30 -3.36
CA LYS A 281 -0.82 2.79 -4.01
C LYS A 281 -0.64 2.89 -5.52
N GLU A 282 -1.62 2.40 -6.26
CA GLU A 282 -1.64 2.32 -7.73
C GLU A 282 -1.20 3.63 -8.41
N LEU A 283 -1.85 4.75 -8.07
CA LEU A 283 -1.55 6.04 -8.69
C LEU A 283 -0.25 6.69 -8.20
N VAL A 284 0.29 6.26 -7.06
CA VAL A 284 1.62 6.69 -6.62
C VAL A 284 2.69 6.00 -7.47
N GLN A 285 2.53 4.71 -7.76
CA GLN A 285 3.40 3.99 -8.69
C GLN A 285 3.31 4.56 -10.11
N ASN A 286 2.12 4.97 -10.53
CA ASN A 286 1.90 5.56 -11.85
C ASN A 286 2.63 6.88 -12.09
N LEU A 287 3.16 7.55 -11.05
CA LEU A 287 3.95 8.78 -11.20
C LEU A 287 5.19 8.58 -12.09
N LEU A 288 5.86 7.43 -11.98
CA LEU A 288 7.03 7.12 -12.82
C LEU A 288 6.63 6.98 -14.29
N MET A 289 5.58 6.20 -14.56
CA MET A 289 5.07 6.00 -15.92
C MET A 289 4.56 7.31 -16.52
N LEU A 290 3.80 8.09 -15.75
CA LEU A 290 3.27 9.38 -16.18
C LEU A 290 4.39 10.33 -16.61
N ARG A 291 5.47 10.42 -15.83
CA ARG A 291 6.55 11.37 -16.09
C ARG A 291 7.53 10.92 -17.17
N PHE A 292 7.90 9.65 -17.18
CA PHE A 292 9.05 9.17 -17.97
C PHE A 292 8.67 8.33 -19.19
N ALA A 293 7.44 7.82 -19.28
CA ALA A 293 6.97 7.10 -20.48
C ALA A 293 6.23 8.02 -21.48
N ASN A 294 6.02 9.28 -21.13
CA ASN A 294 5.17 10.21 -21.90
C ASN A 294 5.93 11.51 -22.21
N PRO A 295 6.40 11.69 -23.46
CA PRO A 295 7.13 12.89 -23.86
C PRO A 295 6.38 14.20 -23.58
N ILE A 296 5.04 14.18 -23.68
CA ILE A 296 4.20 15.34 -23.36
C ILE A 296 4.43 15.84 -21.94
N PHE A 297 4.41 14.94 -20.94
CA PHE A 297 4.62 15.30 -19.54
C PHE A 297 6.09 15.69 -19.30
N GLY A 298 7.03 14.99 -19.92
CA GLY A 298 8.46 15.31 -19.83
C GLY A 298 8.80 16.75 -20.26
N ALA A 299 8.12 17.29 -21.27
CA ALA A 299 8.38 18.63 -21.79
C ALA A 299 8.05 19.77 -20.81
N PHE A 300 6.97 19.62 -20.02
CA PHE A 300 6.49 20.69 -19.13
C PHE A 300 6.70 20.43 -17.64
N PHE A 301 7.35 19.32 -17.25
CA PHE A 301 7.65 19.00 -15.85
C PHE A 301 8.88 19.75 -15.31
N ASN A 302 8.83 21.08 -15.31
CA ASN A 302 9.91 21.95 -14.85
C ASN A 302 9.41 23.37 -14.51
N ARG A 303 10.28 24.18 -13.89
CA ARG A 303 10.04 25.56 -13.43
C ARG A 303 9.57 26.55 -14.50
N HIS A 304 9.83 26.30 -15.78
CA HIS A 304 9.41 27.20 -16.87
C HIS A 304 7.90 27.15 -17.10
N TYR A 305 7.26 26.01 -16.81
CA TYR A 305 5.83 25.81 -17.04
C TYR A 305 5.04 25.67 -15.74
N ILE A 306 5.64 25.08 -14.71
CA ILE A 306 4.98 24.88 -13.42
C ILE A 306 5.13 26.15 -12.57
N SER A 307 4.01 26.62 -12.02
CA SER A 307 3.98 27.74 -11.07
C SER A 307 4.15 27.25 -9.62
N ASN A 308 3.42 26.20 -9.22
CA ASN A 308 3.47 25.64 -7.87
C ASN A 308 2.93 24.22 -7.87
N ILE A 309 3.24 23.48 -6.80
CA ILE A 309 2.74 22.13 -6.56
C ILE A 309 2.03 22.10 -5.19
N GLN A 310 0.86 21.48 -5.14
CA GLN A 310 0.11 21.22 -3.92
C GLN A 310 -0.03 19.72 -3.71
N ILE A 311 0.47 19.20 -2.59
CA ILE A 311 0.28 17.81 -2.17
C ILE A 311 -0.64 17.84 -0.96
N THR A 312 -1.79 17.18 -1.02
CA THR A 312 -2.85 17.31 -0.02
C THR A 312 -3.30 15.94 0.49
N PHE A 313 -3.38 15.80 1.81
CA PHE A 313 -3.99 14.69 2.53
C PHE A 313 -5.04 15.22 3.51
N LYS A 314 -6.22 14.62 3.50
CA LYS A 314 -7.35 15.04 4.34
C LYS A 314 -8.11 13.83 4.82
N GLU A 315 -8.43 13.84 6.10
CA GLU A 315 -9.33 12.87 6.73
C GLU A 315 -10.52 13.60 7.36
N PRO A 316 -11.75 13.12 7.14
CA PRO A 316 -12.95 13.74 7.69
C PRO A 316 -13.24 13.33 9.14
N PHE A 317 -12.41 12.45 9.71
CA PHE A 317 -12.50 11.95 11.07
C PHE A 317 -11.34 12.46 11.94
N GLY A 318 -11.55 12.54 13.24
CA GLY A 318 -10.55 12.97 14.23
C GLY A 318 -9.56 11.85 14.59
N THR A 319 -9.11 11.83 15.84
CA THR A 319 -8.25 10.75 16.36
C THR A 319 -9.00 9.53 16.87
N GLU A 320 -10.33 9.55 16.91
CA GLU A 320 -11.20 8.39 17.21
C GLU A 320 -10.78 7.62 18.48
N GLY A 321 -10.57 8.35 19.58
CA GLY A 321 -10.16 7.78 20.88
C GLY A 321 -8.72 7.28 20.94
N ARG A 322 -7.91 7.57 19.91
CA ARG A 322 -6.46 7.30 19.87
C ARG A 322 -5.63 8.58 19.98
N GLY A 323 -6.22 9.64 20.56
CA GLY A 323 -5.59 10.95 20.71
C GLY A 323 -4.25 10.87 21.44
N GLY A 324 -4.16 10.13 22.55
CA GLY A 324 -2.93 10.01 23.33
C GLY A 324 -1.77 9.31 22.60
N TYR A 325 -2.05 8.39 21.67
CA TYR A 325 -1.02 7.83 20.80
C TYR A 325 -0.60 8.84 19.72
N PHE A 326 -1.57 9.51 19.10
CA PHE A 326 -1.31 10.52 18.08
C PHE A 326 -0.53 11.73 18.65
N ASP A 327 -0.74 12.06 19.92
CA ASP A 327 -0.11 13.17 20.63
C ASP A 327 1.42 13.08 20.66
N GLN A 328 1.97 11.86 20.63
CA GLN A 328 3.42 11.63 20.62
C GLN A 328 4.07 11.93 19.26
N TYR A 329 3.28 12.09 18.21
CA TYR A 329 3.78 12.20 16.84
C TYR A 329 3.31 13.49 16.15
N GLY A 330 2.01 13.78 16.22
CA GLY A 330 1.37 14.85 15.47
C GLY A 330 1.34 14.58 13.95
N ILE A 331 0.64 15.44 13.22
CA ILE A 331 0.33 15.19 11.80
C ILE A 331 1.56 15.21 10.88
N ILE A 332 2.61 15.95 11.26
CA ILE A 332 3.84 16.04 10.47
C ILE A 332 4.54 14.68 10.46
N ARG A 333 4.75 14.07 11.63
CA ARG A 333 5.39 12.74 11.74
C ARG A 333 4.47 11.62 11.24
N ASP A 334 3.15 11.74 11.45
CA ASP A 334 2.20 10.71 11.05
C ASP A 334 2.09 10.58 9.52
N VAL A 335 2.06 11.71 8.79
CA VAL A 335 1.70 11.72 7.36
C VAL A 335 2.69 12.50 6.46
N ILE A 336 3.16 13.67 6.89
CA ILE A 336 3.96 14.55 6.00
C ILE A 336 5.37 13.99 5.79
N GLN A 337 6.05 13.65 6.88
CA GLN A 337 7.45 13.20 6.90
C GLN A 337 7.66 11.85 6.19
N ASN A 338 6.60 11.07 6.02
CA ASN A 338 6.63 9.78 5.31
C ASN A 338 5.84 9.88 3.99
N HIS A 339 4.53 9.68 4.02
CA HIS A 339 3.68 9.48 2.85
C HIS A 339 3.82 10.61 1.82
N LEU A 340 3.77 11.86 2.27
CA LEU A 340 3.73 13.00 1.35
C LEU A 340 5.11 13.41 0.85
N ILE A 341 6.16 13.24 1.66
CA ILE A 341 7.53 13.47 1.17
C ILE A 341 7.94 12.38 0.16
N GLN A 342 7.46 11.15 0.32
CA GLN A 342 7.65 10.06 -0.65
C GLN A 342 7.00 10.39 -2.00
N VAL A 343 5.75 10.88 -1.97
CA VAL A 343 5.07 11.37 -3.18
C VAL A 343 5.83 12.55 -3.80
N LEU A 344 6.32 13.50 -3.00
CA LEU A 344 7.14 14.60 -3.50
C LEU A 344 8.40 14.08 -4.21
N ALA A 345 9.12 13.14 -3.61
CA ALA A 345 10.35 12.59 -4.19
C ALA A 345 10.08 11.98 -5.57
N LEU A 346 9.07 11.11 -5.71
CA LEU A 346 8.68 10.52 -7.00
C LEU A 346 8.23 11.58 -8.03
N LEU A 347 7.52 12.60 -7.56
CA LEU A 347 7.05 13.69 -8.40
C LEU A 347 8.20 14.55 -8.94
N THR A 348 9.27 14.74 -8.17
CA THR A 348 10.30 15.76 -8.44
C THR A 348 11.69 15.21 -8.79
N MET A 349 11.94 13.92 -8.60
CA MET A 349 13.19 13.26 -9.00
C MET A 349 13.52 13.44 -10.49
N GLU A 350 14.79 13.35 -10.88
CA GLU A 350 15.14 13.28 -12.31
C GLU A 350 14.79 11.90 -12.89
N ALA A 351 14.95 11.75 -14.21
CA ALA A 351 14.80 10.44 -14.84
C ALA A 351 15.90 9.50 -14.31
N PRO A 352 15.54 8.31 -13.78
CA PRO A 352 16.52 7.35 -13.30
C PRO A 352 17.25 6.72 -14.50
N VAL A 353 18.44 6.17 -14.23
CA VAL A 353 19.26 5.49 -15.26
C VAL A 353 18.53 4.26 -15.82
N SER A 354 17.80 3.54 -14.99
CA SER A 354 16.96 2.41 -15.38
C SER A 354 15.78 2.23 -14.41
N LEU A 355 15.00 1.16 -14.60
CA LEU A 355 13.96 0.74 -13.66
C LEU A 355 14.51 -0.15 -12.52
N HIS A 356 15.83 -0.28 -12.40
CA HIS A 356 16.44 -0.98 -11.27
C HIS A 356 16.07 -0.25 -9.95
N PRO A 357 15.71 -0.96 -8.87
CA PRO A 357 15.28 -0.34 -7.61
C PRO A 357 16.25 0.71 -7.06
N ASP A 358 17.57 0.47 -7.16
CA ASP A 358 18.56 1.45 -6.68
C ASP A 358 18.66 2.69 -7.55
N ASP A 359 18.53 2.60 -8.88
CA ASP A 359 18.60 3.78 -9.75
C ASP A 359 17.43 4.73 -9.47
N ILE A 360 16.25 4.18 -9.17
CA ILE A 360 15.08 4.96 -8.76
C ILE A 360 15.30 5.58 -7.38
N ARG A 361 15.77 4.80 -6.41
CA ARG A 361 16.00 5.28 -5.04
C ARG A 361 17.11 6.32 -4.98
N ASP A 362 18.13 6.22 -5.81
CA ASP A 362 19.20 7.21 -5.92
C ASP A 362 18.66 8.58 -6.36
N GLU A 363 17.79 8.63 -7.36
CA GLU A 363 17.17 9.88 -7.81
C GLU A 363 16.16 10.44 -6.79
N LYS A 364 15.45 9.59 -6.04
CA LYS A 364 14.64 10.02 -4.88
C LYS A 364 15.52 10.66 -3.80
N VAL A 365 16.61 10.03 -3.41
CA VAL A 365 17.54 10.55 -2.38
C VAL A 365 18.17 11.86 -2.83
N LYS A 366 18.63 11.93 -4.08
CA LYS A 366 19.23 13.13 -4.66
C LYS A 366 18.28 14.32 -4.60
N VAL A 367 17.01 14.15 -4.99
CA VAL A 367 16.05 15.25 -4.93
C VAL A 367 15.71 15.66 -3.50
N LEU A 368 15.58 14.71 -2.57
CA LEU A 368 15.35 15.02 -1.15
C LEU A 368 16.51 15.83 -0.54
N ARG A 369 17.75 15.53 -0.92
CA ARG A 369 18.93 16.29 -0.48
C ARG A 369 18.98 17.71 -1.05
N CYS A 370 18.24 18.00 -2.13
CA CYS A 370 18.07 19.35 -2.66
C CYS A 370 17.00 20.16 -1.90
N ILE A 371 16.25 19.56 -0.97
CA ILE A 371 15.23 20.27 -0.19
C ILE A 371 15.88 20.84 1.07
N ALA A 372 15.76 22.15 1.26
CA ALA A 372 16.22 22.79 2.48
C ALA A 372 15.31 22.44 3.67
N PRO A 373 15.85 22.38 4.90
CA PRO A 373 15.03 22.17 6.08
C PRO A 373 13.94 23.24 6.21
N ALA A 374 12.74 22.84 6.60
CA ALA A 374 11.61 23.74 6.79
C ALA A 374 11.81 24.61 8.04
N GLY A 375 11.67 25.93 7.88
CA GLY A 375 11.68 26.91 8.97
C GLY A 375 10.31 27.05 9.65
N MET A 376 10.22 27.96 10.63
CA MET A 376 8.96 28.28 11.33
C MET A 376 8.04 29.13 10.46
N GLU A 377 8.61 29.95 9.57
CA GLU A 377 7.94 30.78 8.58
C GLU A 377 7.40 29.99 7.38
N ASP A 378 7.83 28.75 7.24
CA ASP A 378 7.46 27.85 6.15
C ASP A 378 6.31 26.92 6.51
N CYS A 379 5.55 27.21 7.58
CA CYS A 379 4.41 26.39 7.94
C CYS A 379 3.22 27.15 8.52
N VAL A 380 2.07 26.48 8.45
CA VAL A 380 0.86 26.80 9.22
C VAL A 380 0.46 25.53 9.95
N LEU A 381 0.43 25.59 11.28
CA LEU A 381 -0.01 24.49 12.13
C LEU A 381 -1.42 24.75 12.65
N GLY A 382 -2.19 23.69 12.87
CA GLY A 382 -3.50 23.82 13.48
C GLY A 382 -3.95 22.63 14.28
N GLN A 383 -4.94 22.87 15.13
CA GLN A 383 -5.58 21.86 15.98
C GLN A 383 -7.11 21.98 15.89
N TYR A 384 -7.81 20.86 15.68
CA TYR A 384 -9.26 20.91 15.50
C TYR A 384 -9.98 21.13 16.83
N VAL A 385 -11.04 21.94 16.79
CA VAL A 385 -11.94 22.22 17.93
C VAL A 385 -13.34 21.70 17.66
N ALA A 386 -14.12 21.55 18.74
CA ALA A 386 -15.48 21.03 18.67
C ALA A 386 -16.37 21.88 17.75
N GLU A 387 -17.16 21.20 16.92
CA GLU A 387 -18.08 21.84 15.96
C GLU A 387 -19.15 20.82 15.55
N LYS A 388 -20.39 21.27 15.30
CA LYS A 388 -21.51 20.41 14.81
C LYS A 388 -21.71 19.09 15.60
N GLY A 389 -21.54 19.15 16.92
CA GLY A 389 -21.71 17.99 17.81
C GLY A 389 -20.56 16.97 17.77
N GLN A 390 -19.47 17.27 17.05
CA GLN A 390 -18.23 16.49 17.09
C GLN A 390 -17.27 17.08 18.13
N PRO A 391 -16.56 16.24 18.91
CA PRO A 391 -15.61 16.72 19.92
C PRO A 391 -14.36 17.33 19.28
N GLY A 392 -13.74 18.28 19.98
CA GLY A 392 -12.42 18.82 19.68
C GLY A 392 -11.30 17.84 20.05
N TYR A 393 -10.06 18.18 19.67
CA TYR A 393 -8.92 17.31 19.96
C TYR A 393 -8.65 17.17 21.46
N LEU A 394 -8.73 18.28 22.19
CA LEU A 394 -8.52 18.31 23.65
C LEU A 394 -9.71 17.76 24.46
N ASP A 395 -10.82 17.43 23.80
CA ASP A 395 -11.97 16.76 24.44
C ASP A 395 -11.76 15.23 24.52
N ASP A 396 -10.75 14.68 23.80
CA ASP A 396 -10.36 13.28 23.93
C ASP A 396 -9.65 13.08 25.28
N PRO A 397 -10.19 12.25 26.21
CA PRO A 397 -9.63 12.09 27.55
C PRO A 397 -8.25 11.42 27.56
N THR A 398 -7.81 10.85 26.43
CA THR A 398 -6.46 10.29 26.28
C THR A 398 -5.41 11.34 25.93
N VAL A 399 -5.82 12.57 25.58
CA VAL A 399 -4.92 13.68 25.21
C VAL A 399 -4.60 14.51 26.46
N PRO A 400 -3.33 14.88 26.69
CA PRO A 400 -2.96 15.78 27.79
C PRO A 400 -3.68 17.14 27.69
N PRO A 401 -4.21 17.67 28.81
CA PRO A 401 -4.79 19.02 28.83
C PRO A 401 -3.78 20.06 28.35
N GLY A 402 -4.20 20.91 27.40
CA GLY A 402 -3.33 21.96 26.84
C GLY A 402 -2.27 21.46 25.85
N SER A 403 -2.40 20.23 25.32
CA SER A 403 -1.52 19.73 24.27
C SER A 403 -1.44 20.70 23.08
N GLY A 404 -0.20 21.00 22.66
CA GLY A 404 0.11 21.77 21.46
C GLY A 404 0.23 20.94 20.18
N THR A 405 -0.15 19.64 20.22
CA THR A 405 0.05 18.74 19.08
C THR A 405 -0.76 19.19 17.86
N PRO A 406 -0.14 19.41 16.69
CA PRO A 406 -0.85 19.78 15.48
C PRO A 406 -1.59 18.58 14.87
N THR A 407 -2.88 18.76 14.65
CA THR A 407 -3.75 17.83 13.89
C THR A 407 -3.89 18.24 12.42
N PHE A 408 -3.40 19.44 12.08
CA PHE A 408 -3.27 19.98 10.73
C PHE A 408 -1.90 20.63 10.56
N ALA A 409 -1.29 20.46 9.40
CA ALA A 409 -0.11 21.21 9.00
C ALA A 409 -0.13 21.48 7.49
N ALA A 410 0.27 22.70 7.12
CA ALA A 410 0.71 23.06 5.78
C ALA A 410 2.19 23.43 5.86
N VAL A 411 3.04 22.84 5.02
CA VAL A 411 4.48 23.12 4.98
C VAL A 411 4.88 23.48 3.56
N ARG A 412 5.57 24.61 3.39
CA ARG A 412 6.13 25.08 2.11
C ARG A 412 7.58 24.62 2.01
N LEU A 413 7.91 23.99 0.89
CA LEU A 413 9.23 23.46 0.58
C LEU A 413 9.69 23.97 -0.78
N PHE A 414 11.01 24.02 -0.97
CA PHE A 414 11.65 24.34 -2.24
C PHE A 414 12.71 23.28 -2.55
N VAL A 415 12.64 22.70 -3.75
CA VAL A 415 13.66 21.80 -4.29
C VAL A 415 14.72 22.66 -4.99
N ARG A 416 15.90 22.78 -4.39
CA ARG A 416 17.00 23.65 -4.86
C ARG A 416 17.86 22.94 -5.90
N ASN A 417 17.31 22.77 -7.11
CA ASN A 417 18.03 22.27 -8.27
C ASN A 417 17.58 23.00 -9.55
N GLU A 418 18.23 22.74 -10.68
CA GLU A 418 17.93 23.41 -11.96
C GLU A 418 16.46 23.26 -12.39
N ARG A 419 15.87 22.08 -12.23
CA ARG A 419 14.50 21.79 -12.67
C ARG A 419 13.44 22.55 -11.87
N TRP A 420 13.65 22.73 -10.58
CA TRP A 420 12.62 23.17 -9.63
C TRP A 420 12.90 24.50 -8.92
N ASP A 421 14.03 25.13 -9.21
CA ASP A 421 14.40 26.40 -8.59
C ASP A 421 13.27 27.44 -8.68
N GLY A 422 12.92 28.02 -7.53
CA GLY A 422 11.83 29.00 -7.37
C GLY A 422 10.41 28.45 -7.45
N VAL A 423 10.18 27.14 -7.63
CA VAL A 423 8.84 26.54 -7.61
C VAL A 423 8.47 26.13 -6.18
N PRO A 424 7.51 26.80 -5.52
CA PRO A 424 7.06 26.38 -4.20
C PRO A 424 6.25 25.09 -4.28
N VAL A 425 6.55 24.18 -3.36
CA VAL A 425 5.74 22.99 -3.10
C VAL A 425 5.09 23.12 -1.73
N VAL A 426 3.76 23.09 -1.67
CA VAL A 426 3.03 23.11 -0.39
C VAL A 426 2.46 21.73 -0.12
N ILE A 427 2.92 21.11 0.96
CA ILE A 427 2.43 19.83 1.47
C ILE A 427 1.45 20.10 2.62
N LYS A 428 0.24 19.54 2.54
CA LYS A 428 -0.83 19.74 3.52
C LYS A 428 -1.36 18.40 3.99
N ALA A 429 -1.49 18.25 5.29
CA ALA A 429 -2.14 17.10 5.91
C ALA A 429 -3.02 17.55 7.07
N GLY A 430 -4.18 16.93 7.25
CA GLY A 430 -4.97 17.15 8.45
C GLY A 430 -6.10 16.17 8.68
N LYS A 431 -6.50 16.08 9.96
CA LYS A 431 -7.65 15.30 10.46
C LYS A 431 -8.84 16.21 10.75
N ALA A 432 -10.02 15.62 10.91
CA ALA A 432 -11.27 16.34 11.16
C ALA A 432 -11.56 17.45 10.12
N LEU A 433 -11.26 17.18 8.85
CA LEU A 433 -11.50 18.10 7.74
C LEU A 433 -12.83 17.83 7.03
N ASN A 434 -13.18 18.63 6.04
CA ASN A 434 -14.47 18.55 5.35
C ASN A 434 -14.67 17.30 4.49
N GLU A 435 -13.60 16.56 4.12
CA GLU A 435 -13.68 15.42 3.22
C GLU A 435 -12.47 14.50 3.35
N ARG A 436 -12.59 13.27 2.82
CA ARG A 436 -11.45 12.39 2.59
C ARG A 436 -10.81 12.71 1.24
N LEU A 437 -9.51 13.00 1.21
CA LEU A 437 -8.79 13.29 -0.03
C LEU A 437 -7.30 12.99 0.12
N ALA A 438 -6.70 12.33 -0.87
CA ALA A 438 -5.26 12.40 -1.09
C ALA A 438 -5.00 12.69 -2.56
N ALA A 439 -4.31 13.79 -2.86
CA ALA A 439 -4.08 14.22 -4.24
C ALA A 439 -2.84 15.10 -4.39
N VAL A 440 -2.26 15.06 -5.58
CA VAL A 440 -1.30 16.05 -6.08
C VAL A 440 -2.02 16.96 -7.07
N ARG A 441 -1.76 18.26 -6.99
CA ARG A 441 -2.18 19.26 -7.96
C ARG A 441 -0.95 20.06 -8.40
N ILE A 442 -0.65 20.02 -9.69
CA ILE A 442 0.41 20.78 -10.33
C ILE A 442 -0.28 21.91 -11.08
N GLN A 443 -0.04 23.16 -10.68
CA GLN A 443 -0.64 24.32 -11.32
C GLN A 443 0.38 24.97 -12.25
N PHE A 444 -0.01 25.16 -13.51
CA PHE A 444 0.82 25.73 -14.55
C PHE A 444 0.77 27.26 -14.55
N ARG A 445 1.82 27.88 -15.09
CA ARG A 445 1.86 29.31 -15.43
C ARG A 445 0.91 29.60 -16.59
N THR A 446 0.43 30.83 -16.66
CA THR A 446 -0.36 31.29 -17.81
C THR A 446 0.53 31.55 -19.02
N PRO A 447 -0.01 31.43 -20.26
CA PRO A 447 0.73 31.79 -21.46
C PRO A 447 1.13 33.27 -21.47
N PRO A 448 2.38 33.61 -21.85
CA PRO A 448 2.78 35.00 -22.01
C PRO A 448 2.01 35.67 -23.15
N ALA A 449 1.67 36.95 -22.98
CA ALA A 449 0.97 37.76 -24.00
C ALA A 449 -0.31 37.12 -24.57
N SER A 450 -1.13 36.52 -23.70
CA SER A 450 -2.41 35.90 -24.08
C SER A 450 -3.34 36.88 -24.81
N ILE A 451 -3.79 36.49 -26.00
CA ILE A 451 -4.83 37.19 -26.78
C ILE A 451 -6.23 37.10 -26.14
N PHE A 452 -6.40 36.23 -25.15
CA PHE A 452 -7.66 36.03 -24.42
C PHE A 452 -7.76 36.93 -23.17
N GLY A 453 -6.82 37.86 -22.98
CA GLY A 453 -6.71 38.65 -21.75
C GLY A 453 -6.02 37.87 -20.63
N SER A 454 -6.24 38.31 -19.38
CA SER A 454 -5.63 37.67 -18.20
C SER A 454 -6.31 36.33 -17.90
N LEU A 455 -5.55 35.24 -18.02
CA LEU A 455 -6.00 33.88 -17.71
C LEU A 455 -5.60 33.43 -16.31
N GLU A 456 -5.24 34.35 -15.42
CA GLU A 456 -4.66 34.03 -14.11
C GLU A 456 -5.60 33.22 -13.21
N HIS A 457 -6.91 33.48 -13.30
CA HIS A 457 -7.96 32.74 -12.60
C HIS A 457 -8.35 31.42 -13.28
N MET A 458 -7.78 31.12 -14.46
CA MET A 458 -8.03 29.92 -15.27
C MET A 458 -6.75 29.13 -15.57
N ARG A 459 -5.76 29.19 -14.67
CA ARG A 459 -4.52 28.43 -14.78
C ARG A 459 -4.81 26.94 -14.99
N ASN A 460 -4.09 26.32 -15.92
CA ASN A 460 -4.20 24.89 -16.14
C ASN A 460 -3.70 24.13 -14.91
N GLU A 461 -4.28 22.96 -14.64
CA GLU A 461 -3.89 22.12 -13.51
C GLU A 461 -3.85 20.66 -13.93
N LEU A 462 -2.74 19.97 -13.66
CA LEU A 462 -2.70 18.51 -13.69
C LEU A 462 -2.98 17.99 -12.28
N VAL A 463 -4.00 17.16 -12.14
CA VAL A 463 -4.43 16.60 -10.85
C VAL A 463 -4.34 15.09 -10.88
N ILE A 464 -3.66 14.54 -9.88
CA ILE A 464 -3.57 13.10 -9.65
C ILE A 464 -4.20 12.84 -8.29
N ARG A 465 -5.42 12.28 -8.27
CA ARG A 465 -6.15 11.97 -7.04
C ARG A 465 -5.94 10.50 -6.69
N PHE A 466 -5.17 10.24 -5.63
CA PHE A 466 -4.88 8.90 -5.15
C PHE A 466 -6.06 8.24 -4.42
N GLN A 467 -6.92 9.03 -3.77
CA GLN A 467 -8.13 8.54 -3.10
C GLN A 467 -9.03 9.70 -2.65
N PRO A 468 -10.35 9.48 -2.46
CA PRO A 468 -11.13 8.39 -3.06
C PRO A 468 -11.30 8.62 -4.56
N GLY A 469 -11.72 7.57 -5.29
CA GLY A 469 -11.98 7.67 -6.73
C GLY A 469 -10.72 8.03 -7.50
N GLU A 470 -9.80 7.07 -7.58
CA GLU A 470 -8.53 7.14 -8.29
C GLU A 470 -8.72 7.77 -9.67
N ALA A 471 -8.11 8.93 -9.91
CA ALA A 471 -8.24 9.64 -11.17
C ALA A 471 -7.00 10.48 -11.51
N ILE A 472 -6.78 10.66 -12.80
CA ILE A 472 -5.83 11.63 -13.36
C ILE A 472 -6.60 12.53 -14.30
N TYR A 473 -6.59 13.84 -14.07
CA TYR A 473 -7.26 14.78 -14.96
C TYR A 473 -6.48 16.09 -15.12
N ALA A 474 -6.62 16.70 -16.30
CA ALA A 474 -5.98 17.97 -16.63
C ALA A 474 -7.05 19.03 -16.88
N LYS A 475 -7.09 20.07 -16.03
CA LYS A 475 -7.93 21.24 -16.25
C LYS A 475 -7.31 22.15 -17.29
N MET A 476 -8.12 22.62 -18.23
CA MET A 476 -7.70 23.49 -19.32
C MET A 476 -8.80 24.45 -19.76
N VAL A 477 -8.40 25.51 -20.46
CA VAL A 477 -9.33 26.44 -21.10
C VAL A 477 -9.72 25.88 -22.47
N VAL A 478 -11.03 25.84 -22.75
CA VAL A 478 -11.61 25.36 -24.01
C VAL A 478 -12.60 26.40 -24.54
N LYS A 479 -12.95 26.32 -25.83
CA LYS A 479 -14.10 27.08 -26.37
C LYS A 479 -15.38 26.51 -25.75
N LYS A 480 -16.17 27.38 -25.13
CA LYS A 480 -17.46 27.04 -24.56
C LYS A 480 -18.36 26.40 -25.62
N PRO A 481 -18.93 25.20 -25.44
CA PRO A 481 -19.81 24.60 -26.42
C PRO A 481 -21.01 25.50 -26.74
N GLY A 482 -21.20 25.81 -28.03
CA GLY A 482 -22.25 26.73 -28.46
C GLY A 482 -21.88 27.57 -29.68
N LEU A 483 -22.78 28.50 -30.02
CA LEU A 483 -22.66 29.39 -31.18
C LEU A 483 -21.71 30.58 -30.94
N GLU A 484 -21.45 30.93 -29.67
CA GLU A 484 -20.58 32.04 -29.28
C GLU A 484 -19.09 31.63 -29.31
N MET A 485 -18.20 32.62 -29.39
CA MET A 485 -16.74 32.44 -29.34
C MET A 485 -16.18 32.79 -27.95
N ASP A 486 -16.88 32.30 -26.92
CA ASP A 486 -16.45 32.40 -25.53
C ASP A 486 -15.62 31.17 -25.12
N TYR A 487 -14.90 31.31 -24.01
CA TYR A 487 -14.08 30.25 -23.43
C TYR A 487 -14.43 30.00 -21.97
N GLU A 488 -14.20 28.77 -21.52
CA GLU A 488 -14.42 28.34 -20.14
C GLU A 488 -13.38 27.28 -19.74
N MET A 489 -13.29 26.97 -18.44
CA MET A 489 -12.49 25.83 -17.99
C MET A 489 -13.28 24.52 -18.12
N SER A 490 -12.60 23.49 -18.61
CA SER A 490 -13.03 22.09 -18.61
C SER A 490 -11.80 21.20 -18.39
N GLU A 491 -11.88 19.93 -18.76
CA GLU A 491 -10.94 18.90 -18.35
C GLU A 491 -10.77 17.79 -19.40
N LEU A 492 -9.61 17.15 -19.37
CA LEU A 492 -9.42 15.79 -19.87
C LEU A 492 -9.30 14.85 -18.68
N ASP A 493 -10.13 13.80 -18.64
CA ASP A 493 -10.26 12.90 -17.48
C ASP A 493 -9.88 11.45 -17.77
N LEU A 494 -9.22 10.83 -16.79
CA LEU A 494 -9.02 9.39 -16.65
C LEU A 494 -9.43 8.98 -15.23
N SER A 495 -10.72 8.73 -15.02
CA SER A 495 -11.25 8.12 -13.80
C SER A 495 -11.14 6.59 -13.85
N TYR A 496 -10.36 5.99 -12.94
CA TYR A 496 -10.08 4.55 -12.94
C TYR A 496 -11.34 3.68 -12.76
N PRO A 497 -12.26 4.00 -11.83
CA PRO A 497 -13.50 3.24 -11.67
C PRO A 497 -14.38 3.21 -12.92
N GLU A 498 -14.28 4.23 -13.77
CA GLU A 498 -15.07 4.36 -15.00
C GLU A 498 -14.37 3.71 -16.20
N ARG A 499 -13.05 3.90 -16.33
CA ARG A 499 -12.28 3.40 -17.47
C ARG A 499 -11.92 1.91 -17.35
N TYR A 500 -11.66 1.42 -16.14
CA TYR A 500 -11.18 0.06 -15.86
C TYR A 500 -12.23 -0.75 -15.07
N LYS A 501 -13.47 -0.74 -15.54
CA LYS A 501 -14.57 -1.49 -14.92
C LYS A 501 -14.23 -2.97 -14.80
N GLY A 502 -14.44 -3.52 -13.61
CA GLY A 502 -14.14 -4.92 -13.30
C GLY A 502 -12.69 -5.20 -12.90
N VAL A 503 -11.79 -4.21 -13.01
CA VAL A 503 -10.42 -4.32 -12.48
C VAL A 503 -10.43 -3.95 -11.00
N VAL A 504 -9.96 -4.87 -10.16
CA VAL A 504 -9.78 -4.62 -8.72
C VAL A 504 -8.37 -4.09 -8.49
N ILE A 505 -8.28 -2.86 -7.99
CA ILE A 505 -7.00 -2.28 -7.55
C ILE A 505 -6.61 -2.95 -6.23
N PRO A 506 -5.44 -3.60 -6.14
CA PRO A 506 -5.00 -4.26 -4.91
C PRO A 506 -4.73 -3.25 -3.78
N ASP A 507 -4.92 -3.68 -2.53
CA ASP A 507 -4.49 -2.88 -1.38
C ASP A 507 -2.96 -2.77 -1.37
N ALA A 508 -2.44 -1.64 -0.84
CA ALA A 508 -1.01 -1.37 -0.80
C ALA A 508 -0.20 -2.48 -0.13
N TYR A 509 -0.74 -3.14 0.91
CA TYR A 509 -0.05 -4.23 1.59
C TYR A 509 0.07 -5.50 0.73
N GLU A 510 -0.91 -5.79 -0.12
CA GLU A 510 -0.82 -6.91 -1.07
C GLU A 510 0.37 -6.70 -2.01
N ARG A 511 0.48 -5.49 -2.55
CA ARG A 511 1.57 -5.11 -3.45
C ARG A 511 2.93 -5.20 -2.76
N LEU A 512 3.09 -4.53 -1.63
CA LEU A 512 4.38 -4.44 -0.96
C LEU A 512 4.87 -5.80 -0.47
N ILE A 513 3.99 -6.64 0.09
CA ILE A 513 4.40 -7.99 0.50
C ILE A 513 4.88 -8.80 -0.71
N LEU A 514 4.18 -8.69 -1.86
CA LEU A 514 4.60 -9.38 -3.09
C LEU A 514 5.94 -8.87 -3.62
N ASP A 515 6.16 -7.56 -3.62
CA ASP A 515 7.45 -6.96 -4.03
C ASP A 515 8.59 -7.47 -3.13
N CYS A 516 8.34 -7.57 -1.82
CA CYS A 516 9.32 -8.15 -0.90
C CYS A 516 9.61 -9.63 -1.16
N ILE A 517 8.61 -10.44 -1.55
CA ILE A 517 8.80 -11.84 -1.96
C ILE A 517 9.65 -11.90 -3.25
N ARG A 518 9.42 -10.99 -4.20
CA ARG A 518 10.17 -10.89 -5.45
C ARG A 518 11.58 -10.35 -5.28
N GLY A 519 11.84 -9.62 -4.20
CA GLY A 519 13.12 -8.97 -3.96
C GLY A 519 13.20 -7.56 -4.54
N ASP A 520 12.07 -6.99 -4.92
CA ASP A 520 11.98 -5.65 -5.46
C ASP A 520 11.90 -4.63 -4.31
N GLN A 521 12.91 -3.77 -4.20
CA GLN A 521 12.99 -2.73 -3.17
C GLN A 521 12.52 -1.34 -3.66
N GLN A 522 12.00 -1.22 -4.88
CA GLN A 522 11.63 0.07 -5.49
C GLN A 522 10.64 0.87 -4.62
N HIS A 523 9.69 0.18 -4.01
CA HIS A 523 8.60 0.75 -3.21
C HIS A 523 8.88 0.74 -1.69
N PHE A 524 10.15 0.68 -1.29
CA PHE A 524 10.57 0.66 0.11
C PHE A 524 11.57 1.76 0.42
N VAL A 525 11.46 2.32 1.64
CA VAL A 525 12.27 3.47 2.04
C VAL A 525 13.69 3.01 2.40
N ARG A 526 14.69 3.54 1.68
CA ARG A 526 16.12 3.27 1.96
C ARG A 526 16.59 4.09 3.16
N ARG A 527 17.64 3.64 3.86
CA ARG A 527 18.17 4.34 5.05
C ARG A 527 18.52 5.81 4.78
N ASP A 528 19.27 6.08 3.72
CA ASP A 528 19.70 7.42 3.33
C ASP A 528 18.53 8.30 2.86
N GLU A 529 17.49 7.69 2.30
CA GLU A 529 16.22 8.34 1.98
C GLU A 529 15.50 8.81 3.25
N LEU A 530 15.40 7.93 4.24
CA LEU A 530 14.79 8.24 5.53
C LEU A 530 15.57 9.35 6.27
N ARG A 531 16.91 9.30 6.22
CA ARG A 531 17.79 10.35 6.77
C ARG A 531 17.52 11.70 6.10
N ALA A 532 17.43 11.74 4.77
CA ALA A 532 17.15 12.96 4.03
C ALA A 532 15.75 13.52 4.37
N ALA A 533 14.74 12.66 4.45
CA ALA A 533 13.38 13.04 4.86
C ALA A 533 13.35 13.64 6.27
N TRP A 534 14.02 13.02 7.25
CA TRP A 534 14.09 13.56 8.61
C TRP A 534 14.85 14.88 8.70
N ALA A 535 15.93 15.04 7.94
CA ALA A 535 16.70 16.29 7.92
C ALA A 535 15.85 17.50 7.47
N ILE A 536 14.86 17.28 6.60
CA ILE A 536 13.95 18.34 6.12
C ILE A 536 13.05 18.85 7.27
N PHE A 537 12.49 17.96 8.08
CA PHE A 537 11.44 18.33 9.04
C PHE A 537 11.91 18.47 10.49
N THR A 538 13.05 17.88 10.86
CA THR A 538 13.53 17.87 12.26
C THR A 538 13.60 19.27 12.89
N PRO A 539 14.15 20.32 12.22
CA PRO A 539 14.18 21.66 12.81
C PRO A 539 12.79 22.22 13.12
N LEU A 540 11.84 22.10 12.18
CA LEU A 540 10.46 22.52 12.39
C LEU A 540 9.78 21.73 13.51
N LEU A 541 9.99 20.41 13.56
CA LEU A 541 9.44 19.55 14.61
C LEU A 541 9.93 19.98 16.00
N HIS A 542 11.23 20.22 16.16
CA HIS A 542 11.77 20.68 17.43
C HIS A 542 11.24 22.07 17.83
N ALA A 543 11.08 22.98 16.87
CA ALA A 543 10.48 24.29 17.13
C ALA A 543 9.01 24.18 17.56
N ALA A 544 8.24 23.30 16.91
CA ALA A 544 6.84 23.04 17.26
C ALA A 544 6.71 22.39 18.65
N ASP A 545 7.52 21.37 18.95
CA ASP A 545 7.54 20.69 20.25
C ASP A 545 7.95 21.65 21.39
N ALA A 546 8.79 22.65 21.09
CA ALA A 546 9.18 23.72 22.02
C ALA A 546 8.12 24.83 22.16
N GLY A 547 7.00 24.75 21.44
CA GLY A 547 5.93 25.78 21.46
C GLY A 547 6.31 27.07 20.74
N ALA A 548 7.36 27.07 19.90
CA ALA A 548 7.81 28.26 19.17
C ALA A 548 6.97 28.57 17.92
N VAL A 549 6.12 27.63 17.50
CA VAL A 549 5.24 27.78 16.33
C VAL A 549 3.79 27.89 16.79
N GLN A 550 3.07 28.89 16.30
CA GLN A 550 1.67 29.11 16.65
C GLN A 550 0.78 27.98 16.11
N ILE A 551 -0.07 27.43 16.98
CA ILE A 551 -1.10 26.45 16.61
C ILE A 551 -2.44 27.18 16.42
N HIS A 552 -2.98 27.16 15.21
CA HIS A 552 -4.25 27.82 14.90
C HIS A 552 -5.43 26.86 15.12
N PRO A 553 -6.48 27.26 15.86
CA PRO A 553 -7.68 26.44 15.98
C PRO A 553 -8.43 26.37 14.65
N TYR A 554 -9.09 25.24 14.36
CA TYR A 554 -10.01 25.14 13.24
C TYR A 554 -11.24 24.28 13.58
N PRO A 555 -12.46 24.67 13.16
CA PRO A 555 -13.65 23.88 13.47
C PRO A 555 -13.59 22.49 12.83
N TYR A 556 -14.07 21.46 13.54
CA TYR A 556 -14.24 20.12 12.99
C TYR A 556 -15.08 20.17 11.70
N GLY A 557 -14.59 19.52 10.64
CA GLY A 557 -15.25 19.47 9.33
C GLY A 557 -15.00 20.70 8.45
N SER A 558 -14.14 21.64 8.87
CA SER A 558 -13.68 22.76 8.03
C SER A 558 -12.58 22.33 7.04
N ARG A 559 -12.06 23.28 6.25
CA ARG A 559 -10.94 23.03 5.32
C ARG A 559 -9.56 23.13 5.99
N GLY A 560 -9.52 23.41 7.29
CA GLY A 560 -8.33 23.72 8.07
C GLY A 560 -8.36 25.14 8.62
N PRO A 561 -7.28 25.60 9.27
CA PRO A 561 -7.18 26.95 9.83
C PRO A 561 -7.33 28.05 8.77
N ALA A 562 -7.95 29.17 9.13
CA ALA A 562 -8.08 30.31 8.22
C ALA A 562 -6.73 30.86 7.71
N ALA A 563 -5.66 30.70 8.50
CA ALA A 563 -4.30 31.08 8.14
C ALA A 563 -3.74 30.29 6.93
N VAL A 564 -4.33 29.16 6.54
CA VAL A 564 -3.83 28.36 5.40
C VAL A 564 -4.11 29.03 4.05
N ASP A 565 -5.22 29.75 3.90
CA ASP A 565 -5.62 30.36 2.63
C ASP A 565 -4.65 31.48 2.17
N PRO A 566 -4.23 32.45 3.01
CA PRO A 566 -3.17 33.39 2.62
C PRO A 566 -1.83 32.68 2.39
N PHE A 567 -1.46 31.70 3.23
CA PHE A 567 -0.20 30.95 3.09
C PHE A 567 -0.05 30.25 1.73
N ILE A 568 -1.11 29.60 1.23
CA ILE A 568 -1.07 28.98 -0.11
C ILE A 568 -1.08 30.01 -1.23
N THR A 569 -1.78 31.14 -1.03
CA THR A 569 -1.85 32.23 -2.02
C THR A 569 -0.49 32.90 -2.19
N GLU A 570 0.20 33.19 -1.08
CA GLU A 570 1.59 33.69 -1.07
C GLU A 570 2.57 32.69 -1.70
N SER A 571 2.24 31.40 -1.63
CA SER A 571 2.98 30.33 -2.33
C SER A 571 2.60 30.22 -3.82
N GLY A 572 1.92 31.22 -4.37
CA GLY A 572 1.58 31.32 -5.79
C GLY A 572 0.43 30.45 -6.26
N TYR A 573 -0.31 29.79 -5.36
CA TYR A 573 -1.49 29.02 -5.72
C TYR A 573 -2.69 29.93 -5.96
N VAL A 574 -3.26 29.88 -7.17
CA VAL A 574 -4.48 30.60 -7.52
C VAL A 574 -5.65 29.63 -7.53
N ARG A 575 -6.69 29.89 -6.74
CA ARG A 575 -7.87 29.02 -6.73
C ARG A 575 -8.72 29.28 -7.97
N THR A 576 -8.96 28.25 -8.77
CA THR A 576 -9.85 28.31 -9.94
C THR A 576 -11.32 28.20 -9.51
N GLU A 577 -12.23 28.93 -10.15
CA GLU A 577 -13.68 28.80 -9.93
C GLU A 577 -14.23 27.43 -10.37
N TYR A 578 -13.63 26.85 -11.41
CA TYR A 578 -14.00 25.54 -11.91
C TYR A 578 -13.66 24.42 -10.92
N THR A 579 -14.69 23.69 -10.52
CA THR A 579 -14.59 22.49 -9.68
C THR A 579 -14.99 21.28 -10.52
N TRP A 580 -14.03 20.40 -10.75
CA TRP A 580 -14.28 19.12 -11.40
C TRP A 580 -15.26 18.29 -10.56
N GLN A 581 -16.32 17.78 -11.19
CA GLN A 581 -17.23 16.83 -10.59
C GLN A 581 -17.11 15.49 -11.30
N GLN A 582 -17.01 14.41 -10.55
CA GLN A 582 -16.99 13.08 -11.15
C GLN A 582 -18.37 12.79 -11.75
N HIS A 583 -18.44 12.65 -13.06
CA HIS A 583 -19.68 12.30 -13.73
C HIS A 583 -19.99 10.82 -13.54
N HIS A 584 -20.88 10.49 -12.60
CA HIS A 584 -21.49 9.16 -12.59
C HIS A 584 -22.36 9.02 -13.84
N THR A 585 -21.87 8.33 -14.87
CA THR A 585 -22.73 7.88 -15.96
C THR A 585 -23.69 6.82 -15.41
N THR A 586 -24.84 7.22 -14.90
CA THR A 586 -26.04 6.39 -14.93
C THR A 586 -26.42 6.27 -16.40
N ALA A 587 -26.04 5.16 -17.02
CA ALA A 587 -26.54 4.81 -18.35
C ALA A 587 -28.05 4.50 -18.22
N THR A 588 -28.88 5.53 -18.25
CA THR A 588 -30.28 5.37 -18.63
C THR A 588 -30.30 5.15 -20.14
N HIS A 589 -30.35 3.87 -20.54
CA HIS A 589 -30.80 3.50 -21.88
C HIS A 589 -32.24 3.97 -22.05
N THR A 590 -32.45 5.18 -22.56
CA THR A 590 -33.69 5.52 -23.23
C THR A 590 -33.59 5.03 -24.67
N ASN A 591 -34.14 3.84 -24.89
CA ASN A 591 -34.50 3.37 -26.24
C ASN A 591 -35.47 4.38 -26.86
N ASN A 592 -34.98 5.24 -27.76
CA ASN A 592 -35.83 5.92 -28.72
C ASN A 592 -35.47 5.42 -30.12
N ASN A 593 -36.04 4.28 -30.47
CA ASN A 593 -36.22 3.84 -31.83
C ASN A 593 -37.72 3.71 -32.09
N SER A 594 -38.31 4.74 -32.70
CA SER A 594 -39.43 4.60 -33.63
C SER A 594 -39.63 5.89 -34.41
N THR A 595 -38.90 5.98 -35.52
CA THR A 595 -39.38 6.65 -36.72
C THR A 595 -40.75 6.08 -37.09
N ASN A 596 -41.77 6.94 -37.21
CA ASN A 596 -42.85 6.68 -38.14
C ASN A 596 -43.30 7.99 -38.78
N CYS A 597 -42.86 8.20 -40.02
CA CYS A 597 -43.46 9.15 -40.93
C CYS A 597 -44.74 8.54 -41.50
N GLN A 598 -45.88 9.21 -41.34
CA GLN A 598 -46.95 9.21 -42.35
C GLN A 598 -47.70 10.54 -42.22
N GLY A 599 -47.84 11.22 -43.35
CA GLY A 599 -48.40 12.56 -43.43
C GLY A 599 -49.91 12.57 -43.68
N GLY A 600 -50.45 13.79 -43.81
CA GLY A 600 -51.79 14.02 -44.31
C GLY A 600 -52.52 15.19 -43.66
N GLY A 601 -52.41 16.37 -44.28
CA GLY A 601 -53.56 17.21 -44.59
C GLY A 601 -54.23 18.04 -43.49
N GLY A 602 -54.15 19.37 -43.65
CA GLY A 602 -55.36 20.21 -43.66
C GLY A 602 -55.65 21.08 -42.44
N GLY A 603 -55.44 22.39 -42.62
CA GLY A 603 -56.47 23.39 -42.26
C GLY A 603 -56.34 24.13 -40.93
N GLY A 604 -56.16 25.46 -41.01
CA GLY A 604 -57.03 26.38 -40.28
C GLY A 604 -56.47 27.13 -39.07
N ALA A 605 -56.01 28.36 -39.34
CA ALA A 605 -56.30 29.62 -38.61
C ALA A 605 -55.89 29.80 -37.12
N GLY A 606 -55.13 30.88 -36.90
CA GLY A 606 -55.60 31.98 -36.04
C GLY A 606 -54.75 32.38 -34.82
N ASN A 607 -54.18 33.59 -34.91
CA ASN A 607 -53.81 34.54 -33.83
C ASN A 607 -52.85 34.06 -32.72
N GLY A 608 -51.73 34.70 -32.40
CA GLY A 608 -51.43 36.13 -32.41
C GLY A 608 -51.10 36.56 -30.97
N LYS A 609 -49.84 37.00 -30.73
CA LYS A 609 -49.35 37.96 -29.72
C LYS A 609 -47.97 37.58 -29.13
N GLN A 610 -46.96 38.30 -29.58
CA GLN A 610 -45.85 38.84 -28.78
C GLN A 610 -46.35 40.10 -28.01
N PRO A 611 -45.59 40.81 -27.13
CA PRO A 611 -44.34 40.53 -26.37
C PRO A 611 -44.59 40.92 -24.86
N PRO A 612 -43.65 41.36 -23.97
CA PRO A 612 -42.22 41.68 -24.11
C PRO A 612 -41.25 41.31 -22.96
N ALA A 613 -39.99 41.67 -23.22
CA ALA A 613 -38.80 41.68 -22.39
C ALA A 613 -38.89 42.53 -21.11
N GLY A 614 -38.03 42.21 -20.11
CA GLY A 614 -37.76 43.06 -18.96
C GLY A 614 -36.81 42.47 -17.90
N LYS A 615 -35.53 42.86 -17.98
CA LYS A 615 -34.54 43.17 -16.92
C LYS A 615 -34.71 42.60 -15.50
N LEU A 616 -33.71 41.89 -14.97
CA LEU A 616 -32.61 42.43 -14.13
C LEU A 616 -31.53 41.36 -13.92
#